data_AF-A0A2G4U5Z3-F1
#
_entry.id   AF-A0A2G4U5Z3-F1
#
_cell.length_a   1.000
_cell.length_b   1.000
_cell.length_c   1.000
_cell.angle_alpha   90.00
_cell.angle_beta   90.00
_cell.angle_gamma   90.00
#
_symmetry.space_group_name_H-M   'P 1'
#
loop_
_entity.id
_entity.type
_entity.pdbx_description
1 polymer ?
#
loop_
_entity_poly.entity_id
_entity_poly.type
_entity_poly.pdbx_seq_one_letter_code
_entity_poly.pdbx_strand_id
1 'polypeptide(L)'
;MIFGDSTTIAEQLVLNEDYLFVGPKAMLAIPYLQNIVTSIPIKEKLPDGKYSLIYRQQQVLPPLAKHLIDEIRFAYWELMSRQIT
;
A
#
# COMPACT_ATOMS: atom_id res chain seq x y z
N MET A 1 18.81 -14.08 3.15
CA MET A 1 17.54 -13.33 3.22
C MET A 1 17.90 -11.96 3.75
N ILE A 2 17.73 -10.90 2.95
CA ILE A 2 18.01 -9.52 3.37
C ILE A 2 16.70 -8.99 3.95
N PHE A 3 16.77 -8.42 5.15
CA PHE A 3 15.62 -7.82 5.82
C PHE A 3 15.72 -6.31 5.68
N GLY A 4 14.81 -5.73 4.89
CA GLY A 4 14.61 -4.29 4.79
C GLY A 4 13.39 -3.88 5.60
N ASP A 5 13.52 -2.81 6.35
CA ASP A 5 12.51 -2.20 7.21
C ASP A 5 11.68 -1.10 6.51
N SER A 6 12.00 -0.81 5.25
CA SER A 6 11.30 0.20 4.44
C SER A 6 10.99 -0.30 3.03
N THR A 7 9.83 0.10 2.50
CA THR A 7 9.45 -0.12 1.10
C THR A 7 10.43 0.54 0.13
N THR A 8 11.09 1.64 0.51
CA THR A 8 12.12 2.27 -0.32
C THR A 8 13.33 1.37 -0.52
N ILE A 9 13.71 0.60 0.51
CA ILE A 9 14.82 -0.37 0.40
C ILE A 9 14.39 -1.53 -0.51
N ALA A 10 13.15 -2.00 -0.36
CA ALA A 10 12.60 -3.02 -1.24
C ALA A 10 12.58 -2.57 -2.72
N GLU A 11 12.18 -1.34 -3.00
CA GLU A 11 12.21 -0.78 -4.35
C GLU A 11 13.64 -0.74 -4.92
N GLN A 12 14.63 -0.28 -4.14
CA GLN A 12 16.03 -0.27 -4.60
C GLN A 12 16.55 -1.68 -4.89
N LEU A 13 16.23 -2.66 -4.05
CA LEU A 13 16.66 -4.04 -4.23
C LEU A 13 15.99 -4.71 -5.44
N VAL A 14 14.71 -4.41 -5.68
CA VAL A 14 13.97 -4.94 -6.85
C VAL A 14 14.46 -4.30 -8.15
N LEU A 15 14.65 -2.98 -8.15
CA LEU A 15 14.93 -2.23 -9.38
C LEU A 15 16.41 -2.25 -9.78
N ASN A 16 17.33 -2.36 -8.83
CA ASN A 16 18.76 -2.23 -9.10
C ASN A 16 19.55 -3.52 -8.84
N GLU A 17 19.03 -4.45 -8.05
CA GLU A 17 19.78 -5.62 -7.54
C GLU A 17 19.08 -6.96 -7.82
N ASP A 18 18.04 -6.98 -8.67
CA ASP A 18 17.30 -8.16 -9.13
C ASP A 18 16.67 -9.03 -8.01
N TYR A 19 16.37 -8.44 -6.85
CA TYR A 19 15.72 -9.16 -5.75
C TYR A 19 14.20 -9.32 -5.95
N LEU A 20 13.66 -10.39 -5.36
CA LEU A 20 12.22 -10.57 -5.20
C LEU A 20 11.72 -9.91 -3.91
N PHE A 21 10.56 -9.27 -4.00
CA PHE A 21 9.89 -8.63 -2.87
C PHE A 21 8.44 -9.10 -2.76
N VAL A 22 7.98 -9.31 -1.52
CA VAL A 22 6.58 -9.60 -1.21
C VAL A 22 5.92 -8.31 -0.76
N GLY A 23 5.01 -7.78 -1.58
CA GLY A 23 4.34 -6.50 -1.35
C GLY A 23 2.83 -6.56 -1.46
N PRO A 24 2.13 -5.52 -0.98
CA PRO A 24 0.69 -5.40 -1.18
C PRO A 24 0.37 -5.22 -2.67
N LYS A 25 -0.69 -5.90 -3.14
CA LYS A 25 -1.17 -5.79 -4.53
C LYS A 25 -1.45 -4.34 -4.97
N ALA A 26 -1.77 -3.48 -4.02
CA ALA A 26 -1.96 -2.04 -4.22
C ALA A 26 -0.78 -1.36 -4.95
N MET A 27 0.45 -1.88 -4.79
CA MET A 27 1.62 -1.33 -5.47
C MET A 27 1.52 -1.43 -7.00
N LEU A 28 0.81 -2.43 -7.53
CA LEU A 28 0.58 -2.56 -8.97
C LEU A 28 -0.36 -1.48 -9.52
N ALA A 29 -1.13 -0.80 -8.66
CA ALA A 29 -1.97 0.32 -9.05
C ALA A 29 -1.20 1.66 -9.07
N ILE A 30 0.07 1.68 -8.67
CA ILE A 30 0.90 2.88 -8.62
C ILE A 30 1.47 3.16 -10.02
N PRO A 31 1.16 4.32 -10.65
CA PRO A 31 1.47 4.54 -12.07
C PRO A 31 2.94 4.37 -12.46
N TYR A 32 3.87 4.78 -11.60
CA TYR A 32 5.31 4.67 -11.90
C TYR A 32 5.84 3.24 -11.76
N LEU A 33 5.15 2.36 -11.02
CA LEU A 33 5.54 0.95 -10.84
C LEU A 33 5.00 0.05 -11.95
N GLN A 34 3.85 0.39 -12.55
CA GLN A 34 3.13 -0.47 -13.50
C GLN A 34 3.98 -1.04 -14.64
N ASN A 35 4.97 -0.30 -15.12
CA ASN A 35 5.79 -0.69 -16.27
C ASN A 35 7.17 -1.23 -15.90
N ILE A 36 7.52 -1.26 -14.61
CA ILE A 36 8.86 -1.65 -14.14
C ILE A 36 8.86 -2.83 -13.18
N VAL A 37 7.69 -3.26 -12.68
CA VAL A 37 7.56 -4.47 -11.88
C VAL A 37 6.58 -5.46 -12.52
N THR A 38 6.78 -6.73 -12.24
CA THR A 38 5.85 -7.80 -12.62
C THR A 38 5.44 -8.59 -11.38
N SER A 39 4.22 -9.14 -11.40
CA SER A 39 3.69 -9.96 -10.31
C SER A 39 3.96 -11.43 -10.59
N ILE A 40 4.60 -12.12 -9.63
CA ILE A 40 4.78 -13.57 -9.66
C ILE A 40 3.73 -14.21 -8.75
N PRO A 41 2.76 -14.98 -9.28
CA PRO A 41 1.78 -15.65 -8.45
C PRO A 41 2.43 -16.77 -7.63
N ILE A 42 2.11 -16.82 -6.33
CA ILE A 42 2.55 -17.88 -5.41
C ILE A 42 1.36 -18.75 -5.00
N LYS A 43 1.62 -20.02 -4.68
CA LYS A 43 0.59 -20.97 -4.23
C LYS A 43 0.14 -20.71 -2.79
N GLU A 44 1.02 -20.12 -1.98
CA GLU A 44 0.76 -19.85 -0.57
C GLU A 44 -0.18 -18.66 -0.42
N LYS A 45 -1.16 -18.79 0.49
CA LYS A 45 -2.05 -17.68 0.83
C LYS A 45 -1.39 -16.83 1.91
N LEU A 46 -1.02 -15.61 1.53
CA LEU A 46 -0.55 -14.61 2.47
C LEU A 46 -1.73 -13.94 3.21
N PRO A 47 -1.51 -13.43 4.43
CA PRO A 47 -2.56 -12.73 5.18
C PRO A 47 -2.94 -11.40 4.50
N ASP A 48 -4.22 -11.08 4.51
CA ASP A 48 -4.72 -9.80 4.02
C ASP A 48 -4.37 -8.67 5.00
N GLY A 49 -3.63 -7.67 4.52
CA GLY A 49 -3.34 -6.45 5.28
C GLY A 49 -4.58 -5.54 5.35
N LYS A 50 -4.89 -5.01 6.53
CA LYS A 50 -5.96 -4.02 6.73
C LYS A 50 -5.37 -2.66 7.08
N TYR A 51 -5.79 -1.64 6.37
CA TYR A 51 -5.45 -0.25 6.68
C TYR A 51 -6.54 0.35 7.59
N SER A 52 -6.10 1.01 8.65
CA SER A 52 -6.98 1.66 9.62
C SER A 52 -6.48 3.07 9.90
N LEU A 53 -7.39 4.04 9.93
CA LEU A 53 -7.10 5.39 10.41
C LEU A 53 -7.37 5.44 11.92
N ILE A 54 -6.37 5.82 12.69
CA ILE A 54 -6.44 5.85 14.16
C ILE A 54 -6.41 7.31 14.62
N TYR A 55 -7.37 7.69 15.47
CA TYR A 55 -7.43 9.00 16.12
C TYR A 55 -7.86 8.85 17.58
N ARG A 56 -7.60 9.86 18.39
CA ARG A 56 -7.94 9.84 19.82
C ARG A 56 -9.45 10.04 20.01
N GLN A 57 -10.11 9.04 20.61
CA GLN A 57 -11.55 9.09 20.89
C GLN A 57 -11.95 10.24 21.83
N GLN A 58 -11.06 10.60 22.77
CA GLN A 58 -11.32 11.62 23.79
C GLN A 58 -11.26 13.06 23.24
N GLN A 59 -10.79 13.26 22.00
CA GLN A 59 -10.75 14.57 21.37
C GLN A 59 -11.96 14.71 20.44
N VAL A 60 -12.73 15.78 20.64
CA VAL A 60 -13.72 16.20 19.65
C VAL A 60 -12.97 16.51 18.36
N LEU A 61 -13.27 15.78 17.30
CA LEU A 61 -12.66 16.01 15.99
C LEU A 61 -13.10 17.40 15.47
N PRO A 62 -12.16 18.32 15.20
CA PRO A 62 -12.48 19.55 14.52
C PRO A 62 -13.10 19.26 13.14
N PRO A 63 -13.98 20.12 12.60
CA PRO A 63 -14.58 19.92 11.29
C PRO A 63 -13.55 19.62 10.18
N LEU A 64 -12.40 20.29 10.22
CA LEU A 64 -11.30 20.07 9.30
C LEU A 64 -10.68 18.67 9.41
N ALA A 65 -10.52 18.14 10.64
CA ALA A 65 -10.00 16.80 10.84
C ALA A 65 -10.98 15.73 10.32
N LYS A 66 -12.29 15.95 10.52
CA LYS A 66 -13.32 15.08 9.95
C LYS A 66 -13.28 15.09 8.41
N HIS A 67 -13.16 16.27 7.81
CA HIS A 67 -13.03 16.42 6.36
C HIS A 67 -11.82 15.64 5.84
N LEU A 68 -10.65 15.78 6.48
CA LEU A 68 -9.45 15.03 6.10
C LEU A 68 -9.66 13.51 6.20
N ILE A 69 -10.33 13.03 7.25
CA ILE A 69 -10.65 11.60 7.40
C ILE A 69 -11.57 11.13 6.26
N ASP A 70 -12.55 11.93 5.86
CA ASP A 70 -13.42 11.64 4.73
C ASP A 70 -12.61 11.58 3.42
N GLU A 71 -11.73 12.54 3.16
CA GLU A 71 -10.84 12.55 1.98
C GLU A 71 -9.93 11.33 1.91
N ILE A 72 -9.28 10.97 3.01
CA ILE A 72 -8.42 9.77 3.09
C ILE A 72 -9.25 8.51 2.78
N ARG A 73 -10.48 8.42 3.29
CA ARG A 73 -11.37 7.29 3.03
C ARG A 73 -11.73 7.19 1.55
N PHE A 74 -12.08 8.31 0.91
CA PHE A 74 -12.40 8.34 -0.52
C PHE A 74 -11.21 7.97 -1.38
N ALA A 75 -10.03 8.54 -1.10
CA ALA A 75 -8.79 8.21 -1.81
C ALA A 75 -8.42 6.72 -1.65
N TYR A 76 -8.61 6.15 -0.46
CA TYR A 76 -8.40 4.72 -0.22
C TYR A 76 -9.35 3.86 -1.06
N TRP A 77 -10.64 4.18 -1.11
CA TRP A 77 -11.60 3.43 -1.91
C TRP A 77 -11.31 3.52 -3.41
N GLU A 78 -10.89 4.69 -3.89
CA GLU A 78 -10.44 4.87 -5.27
C GLU A 78 -9.21 4.00 -5.59
N LEU A 79 -8.24 3.93 -4.69
CA LEU A 79 -7.07 3.07 -4.87
C LEU A 79 -7.46 1.57 -4.88
N MET A 80 -8.37 1.16 -4.00
CA MET A 80 -8.79 -0.24 -3.91
C MET A 80 -9.66 -0.67 -5.10
N SER A 81 -10.47 0.21 -5.69
CA SER A 81 -11.28 -0.12 -6.86
C SER A 81 -10.42 -0.45 -8.09
N ARG A 82 -9.24 0.17 -8.19
CA ARG A 82 -8.25 -0.10 -9.26
C ARG A 82 -7.59 -1.48 -9.17
N GLN A 83 -7.76 -2.22 -8.07
CA GLN A 83 -7.22 -3.58 -7.91
C GLN A 83 -8.14 -4.67 -8.49
N ILE A 84 -9.36 -4.33 -8.90
CA ILE A 84 -10.40 -5.29 -9.31
C ILE A 84 -10.38 -5.55 -10.83
N THR A 85 -9.46 -4.91 -11.57
CA THR A 85 -9.28 -5.10 -13.03
C THR A 85 -7.97 -5.83 -13.29
#